data_AF-A0A957Q3P8-F1
#
_entry.id   AF-A0A957Q3P8-F1
#
_cell.length_a   1.000
_cell.length_b   1.000
_cell.length_c   1.000
_cell.angle_alpha   90.00
_cell.angle_beta   90.00
_cell.angle_gamma   90.00
#
_symmetry.space_group_name_H-M   'P 1'
#
loop_
_entity.id
_entity.type
_entity.pdbx_description
1 polymer ?
#
loop_
_entity_poly.entity_id
_entity_poly.type
_entity_poly.pdbx_seq_one_letter_code
_entity_poly.pdbx_strand_id
1 'polypeptide(L)'
;MLALSQSSRERMATLTVVVAMLILSCLPMHTVQAAPVFRPTLAPTVTTVELAAVDDAGTTSSVPTASAPNAYLVLNQRGDGSFDWNFIQFDLRILPANATIDSAELHLNINAAGGPVDVELGRADGAWDELSLNWNNKPGVTWGGPVTTVAAVGDVGWPAKPLVSAWHEGTMPNYGLVLRGTSGNGAGVRADSKEWGVAPKLVITYSTPAQEGPRPDLGDAPDSTNHHSQNNTAYPGSGTLGQFPTVWEVPAGQAAGPRHRNATLEGWLGDYISPETEADQGPDLDGANNILRGAGGAVGDVADKDRGDDGWRNRTVKFFDCQRATLDIRVSKDVAATRNFMYLNVWFDGNRDGDWQDLSQCQASDDEPAQAGYEWIVQNYIIDMTAVPAGGSYDFAVNTQKVFNGTPNAPHWMRFMLSEEPATQPAEGGLPDGRGPHPTSTQQFYQFGETEDVI
;
A
#
# COMPACT_ATOMS: atom_id res chain seq x y z
N MET A 1 81.83 24.01 -51.39
CA MET A 1 80.75 24.40 -52.31
C MET A 1 79.48 23.68 -51.86
N LEU A 2 78.38 24.40 -51.87
CA LEU A 2 77.10 24.11 -51.22
C LEU A 2 76.36 22.84 -51.70
N ALA A 3 75.69 22.21 -50.73
CA ALA A 3 74.25 21.88 -50.71
C ALA A 3 73.65 20.65 -51.43
N LEU A 4 72.67 20.08 -50.69
CA LEU A 4 71.35 19.55 -51.08
C LEU A 4 71.20 18.11 -51.61
N SER A 5 70.42 17.33 -50.84
CA SER A 5 69.10 16.78 -51.22
C SER A 5 68.96 15.31 -51.67
N GLN A 6 67.94 14.67 -51.06
CA GLN A 6 67.04 13.59 -51.54
C GLN A 6 67.35 12.10 -51.25
N SER A 7 66.58 11.55 -50.29
CA SER A 7 65.52 10.52 -50.47
C SER A 7 65.78 9.25 -51.31
N SER A 8 65.75 8.07 -50.66
CA SER A 8 64.69 7.03 -50.77
C SER A 8 65.17 5.56 -50.65
N ARG A 9 64.45 4.83 -49.78
CA ARG A 9 63.95 3.43 -49.85
C ARG A 9 64.84 2.23 -50.22
N GLU A 10 64.83 1.28 -49.27
CA GLU A 10 64.57 -0.18 -49.41
C GLU A 10 65.54 -1.09 -50.21
N ARG A 11 66.24 -2.03 -49.54
CA ARG A 11 65.83 -3.45 -49.27
C ARG A 11 67.01 -4.35 -48.83
N MET A 12 66.73 -5.17 -47.79
CA MET A 12 67.08 -6.59 -47.50
C MET A 12 68.40 -7.21 -48.05
N ALA A 13 69.09 -8.16 -47.41
CA ALA A 13 69.06 -8.84 -46.11
C ALA A 13 70.19 -9.89 -46.15
N THR A 14 70.86 -10.23 -45.04
CA THR A 14 71.34 -11.61 -44.79
C THR A 14 71.57 -11.86 -43.30
N LEU A 15 71.32 -13.11 -42.92
CA LEU A 15 71.00 -13.69 -41.63
C LEU A 15 72.25 -14.22 -40.88
N THR A 16 72.35 -14.06 -39.56
CA THR A 16 73.17 -14.93 -38.69
C THR A 16 72.48 -15.08 -37.34
N VAL A 17 72.30 -16.33 -36.92
CA VAL A 17 71.54 -16.78 -35.73
C VAL A 17 72.45 -16.75 -34.49
N VAL A 18 71.99 -16.12 -33.40
CA VAL A 18 72.51 -16.32 -32.04
C VAL A 18 71.34 -16.55 -31.09
N VAL A 19 71.46 -17.61 -30.29
CA VAL A 19 70.50 -18.13 -29.31
C VAL A 19 70.41 -17.18 -28.10
N ALA A 20 69.20 -16.78 -27.73
CA ALA A 20 68.91 -16.12 -26.45
C ALA A 20 67.69 -16.77 -25.79
N MET A 21 67.87 -17.23 -24.55
CA MET A 21 66.85 -17.81 -23.67
C MET A 21 65.69 -16.82 -23.44
N LEU A 22 64.46 -17.22 -23.75
CA LEU A 22 63.25 -16.56 -23.24
C LEU A 22 62.73 -17.35 -22.04
N ILE A 23 62.84 -16.76 -20.85
CA ILE A 23 62.17 -17.21 -19.63
C ILE A 23 60.69 -16.83 -19.78
N LEU A 24 59.84 -17.83 -20.03
CA LEU A 24 58.39 -17.69 -20.03
C LEU A 24 57.91 -17.65 -18.57
N SER A 25 57.63 -16.45 -18.04
CA SER A 25 57.05 -16.29 -16.71
C SER A 25 55.61 -16.81 -16.72
N CYS A 26 55.42 -18.01 -16.19
CA CYS A 26 54.13 -18.60 -15.87
C CYS A 26 53.56 -17.86 -14.64
N LEU A 27 52.77 -16.81 -14.88
CA LEU A 27 51.96 -16.20 -13.82
C LEU A 27 50.81 -17.16 -13.49
N PRO A 28 50.60 -17.50 -12.21
CA PRO A 28 49.44 -18.31 -11.82
C PRO A 28 48.17 -17.51 -12.16
N MET A 29 47.28 -18.13 -12.95
CA MET A 29 45.88 -17.71 -13.01
C MET A 29 45.31 -17.86 -11.61
N HIS A 30 45.32 -16.77 -10.84
CA HIS A 30 44.52 -16.69 -9.63
C HIS A 30 43.07 -16.74 -10.07
N THR A 31 42.38 -17.82 -9.71
CA THR A 31 40.92 -17.85 -9.69
C THR A 31 40.46 -16.68 -8.84
N VAL A 32 39.89 -15.65 -9.47
CA VAL A 32 39.13 -14.63 -8.76
C VAL A 32 37.94 -15.35 -8.17
N GLN A 33 38.04 -15.73 -6.90
CA GLN A 33 36.90 -16.21 -6.15
C GLN A 33 35.94 -15.03 -6.06
N ALA A 34 34.78 -15.14 -6.71
CA ALA A 34 33.74 -14.13 -6.60
C ALA A 34 33.48 -13.93 -5.10
N ALA A 35 33.55 -12.67 -4.64
CA ALA A 35 33.15 -12.33 -3.29
C ALA A 35 31.73 -12.89 -3.03
N PRO A 36 31.42 -13.37 -1.82
CA PRO A 36 30.06 -13.78 -1.51
C PRO A 36 29.14 -12.61 -1.84
N VAL A 37 28.20 -12.84 -2.77
CA VAL A 37 27.14 -11.87 -3.07
C VAL A 37 26.33 -11.76 -1.79
N PHE A 38 26.45 -10.64 -1.08
CA PHE A 38 25.57 -10.34 0.05
C PHE A 38 24.16 -10.25 -0.50
N ARG A 39 23.32 -11.24 -0.18
CA ARG A 39 21.90 -11.20 -0.47
C ARG A 39 21.26 -10.47 0.71
N PRO A 40 20.67 -9.29 0.51
CA PRO A 40 19.93 -8.65 1.59
C PRO A 40 18.83 -9.61 2.03
N THR A 41 18.65 -9.68 3.34
CA THR A 41 17.63 -10.49 3.97
C THR A 41 16.90 -9.58 4.93
N LEU A 42 15.63 -9.25 4.68
CA LEU A 42 14.82 -8.81 5.81
C LEU A 42 14.61 -10.05 6.68
N ALA A 43 14.97 -9.90 7.95
CA ALA A 43 14.59 -10.83 8.99
C ALA A 43 13.06 -11.00 9.01
N PRO A 44 12.53 -12.08 9.61
CA PRO A 44 11.10 -12.10 9.86
C PRO A 44 10.73 -10.88 10.70
N THR A 45 9.80 -10.08 10.21
CA THR A 45 9.37 -8.86 10.89
C THR A 45 8.13 -9.19 11.68
N VAL A 46 8.09 -8.78 12.95
CA VAL A 46 6.87 -8.78 13.77
C VAL A 46 6.37 -7.35 13.82
N THR A 47 5.20 -7.11 13.25
CA THR A 47 4.59 -5.79 13.16
C THR A 47 3.29 -5.78 13.93
N THR A 48 3.03 -4.68 14.65
CA THR A 48 1.73 -4.42 15.27
C THR A 48 1.09 -3.21 14.62
N VAL A 49 -0.12 -3.38 14.11
CA VAL A 49 -0.94 -2.31 13.54
C VAL A 49 -2.20 -2.09 14.39
N GLU A 50 -2.66 -0.84 14.45
CA GLU A 50 -3.96 -0.48 14.99
C GLU A 50 -4.83 0.03 13.85
N LEU A 51 -5.89 -0.71 13.52
CA LEU A 51 -6.82 -0.35 12.46
C LEU A 51 -8.04 0.31 13.08
N ALA A 52 -8.36 1.53 12.68
CA ALA A 52 -9.63 2.15 13.04
C ALA A 52 -10.78 1.47 12.27
N ALA A 53 -11.96 1.41 12.88
CA ALA A 53 -13.15 0.93 12.19
C ALA A 53 -13.45 1.81 10.96
N VAL A 54 -13.69 1.15 9.82
CA VAL A 54 -14.14 1.85 8.60
C VAL A 54 -15.63 2.17 8.69
N ASP A 55 -16.41 1.29 9.31
CA ASP A 55 -17.84 1.46 9.58
C ASP A 55 -18.21 0.87 10.95
N ASP A 56 -19.13 1.51 11.66
CA ASP A 56 -19.79 0.98 12.84
C ASP A 56 -21.28 1.39 12.93
N ALA A 57 -22.12 0.47 13.44
CA ALA A 57 -23.55 0.73 13.56
C ALA A 57 -24.21 -0.08 14.67
N GLY A 58 -24.99 0.60 15.50
CA GLY A 58 -25.82 0.01 16.55
C GLY A 58 -27.26 -0.21 16.09
N THR A 59 -27.79 -1.42 16.32
CA THR A 59 -29.20 -1.75 16.06
C THR A 59 -29.89 -2.17 17.35
N THR A 60 -31.15 -1.79 17.52
CA THR A 60 -31.93 -2.10 18.74
C THR A 60 -33.23 -2.81 18.42
N SER A 61 -33.50 -3.93 19.08
CA SER A 61 -34.76 -4.66 18.90
C SER A 61 -35.98 -3.91 19.45
N SER A 62 -35.76 -2.96 20.36
CA SER A 62 -36.83 -2.17 20.98
C SER A 62 -37.32 -1.02 20.10
N VAL A 63 -36.49 -0.58 19.16
CA VAL A 63 -36.82 0.44 18.15
C VAL A 63 -36.35 -0.07 16.78
N PRO A 64 -37.05 -1.05 16.17
CA PRO A 64 -36.50 -1.84 15.07
C PRO A 64 -36.14 -1.08 13.79
N THR A 65 -36.68 0.13 13.63
CA THR A 65 -36.48 0.99 12.45
C THR A 65 -35.51 2.14 12.71
N ALA A 66 -34.96 2.27 13.92
CA ALA A 66 -33.90 3.24 14.17
C ALA A 66 -32.64 2.82 13.41
N SER A 67 -32.09 3.73 12.62
CA SER A 67 -30.86 3.51 11.84
C SER A 67 -29.68 4.29 12.40
N ALA A 68 -28.48 3.89 12.00
CA ALA A 68 -27.24 4.64 12.23
C ALA A 68 -27.15 5.92 11.35
N PRO A 69 -26.12 6.77 11.53
CA PRO A 69 -25.02 6.65 12.49
C PRO A 69 -25.48 6.87 13.93
N ASN A 70 -24.99 6.06 14.86
CA ASN A 70 -25.32 6.17 16.27
C ASN A 70 -24.26 7.00 16.98
N ALA A 71 -24.66 7.85 17.93
CA ALA A 71 -23.69 8.55 18.77
C ALA A 71 -22.84 7.61 19.62
N TYR A 72 -23.33 6.39 19.85
CA TYR A 72 -22.73 5.41 20.75
C TYR A 72 -23.11 3.97 20.36
N LEU A 73 -22.24 3.04 20.69
CA LEU A 73 -22.51 1.60 20.62
C LEU A 73 -23.01 1.13 22.00
N VAL A 74 -24.22 0.60 22.05
CA VAL A 74 -24.89 0.24 23.31
C VAL A 74 -24.80 -1.27 23.53
N LEU A 75 -24.17 -1.67 24.63
CA LEU A 75 -23.91 -3.06 24.99
C LEU A 75 -24.73 -3.42 26.23
N ASN A 76 -25.93 -3.97 26.02
CA ASN A 76 -26.81 -4.39 27.12
C ASN A 76 -27.61 -5.64 26.76
N GLN A 77 -28.22 -6.21 27.78
CA GLN A 77 -29.39 -7.06 27.66
C GLN A 77 -30.49 -6.47 28.54
N ARG A 78 -31.56 -5.97 27.93
CA ARG A 78 -32.66 -5.38 28.68
C ARG A 78 -33.52 -6.48 29.32
N GLY A 79 -34.10 -6.19 30.48
CA GLY A 79 -34.90 -7.17 31.24
C GLY A 79 -36.20 -7.59 30.58
N ASP A 80 -36.62 -6.90 29.51
CA ASP A 80 -37.72 -7.29 28.62
C ASP A 80 -37.29 -8.29 27.52
N GLY A 81 -36.01 -8.69 27.50
CA GLY A 81 -35.44 -9.56 26.49
C GLY A 81 -34.98 -8.83 25.22
N SER A 82 -35.00 -7.50 25.20
CA SER A 82 -34.47 -6.72 24.07
C SER A 82 -32.95 -6.78 24.02
N PHE A 83 -32.41 -6.74 22.80
CA PHE A 83 -30.97 -6.72 22.54
C PHE A 83 -30.59 -5.52 21.70
N ASP A 84 -29.41 -4.99 22.01
CA ASP A 84 -28.69 -4.04 21.18
C ASP A 84 -27.51 -4.80 20.54
N TRP A 85 -27.42 -4.81 19.22
CA TRP A 85 -26.33 -5.42 18.45
C TRP A 85 -25.52 -4.34 17.75
N ASN A 86 -24.21 -4.38 17.92
CA ASN A 86 -23.30 -3.35 17.41
C ASN A 86 -22.36 -4.00 16.39
N PHE A 87 -22.46 -3.58 15.14
CA PHE A 87 -21.68 -4.05 14.00
C PHE A 87 -20.48 -3.13 13.82
N ILE A 88 -19.31 -3.69 13.53
CA ILE A 88 -18.06 -2.95 13.36
C ILE A 88 -17.26 -3.61 12.24
N GLN A 89 -16.86 -2.87 11.22
CA GLN A 89 -16.08 -3.34 10.09
C GLN A 89 -14.69 -2.71 10.07
N PHE A 90 -13.70 -3.50 9.66
CA PHE A 90 -12.30 -3.08 9.53
C PHE A 90 -11.82 -3.47 8.13
N ASP A 91 -10.94 -2.63 7.56
CA ASP A 91 -10.22 -2.93 6.34
C ASP A 91 -8.88 -3.59 6.66
N LEU A 92 -8.68 -4.82 6.16
CA LEU A 92 -7.46 -5.60 6.39
C LEU A 92 -6.48 -5.55 5.22
N ARG A 93 -6.76 -4.76 4.17
CA ARG A 93 -5.92 -4.71 2.96
C ARG A 93 -4.49 -4.22 3.24
N ILE A 94 -4.30 -3.48 4.31
CA ILE A 94 -2.98 -3.02 4.78
C ILE A 94 -2.12 -4.12 5.42
N LEU A 95 -2.63 -5.36 5.54
CA LEU A 95 -1.85 -6.48 6.04
C LEU A 95 -1.18 -7.21 4.87
N PRO A 96 0.15 -7.41 4.90
CA PRO A 96 0.89 -8.15 3.88
C PRO A 96 0.25 -9.50 3.59
N ALA A 97 0.05 -9.86 2.33
CA ALA A 97 -0.68 -11.09 1.97
C ALA A 97 -0.03 -12.40 2.47
N ASN A 98 1.29 -12.38 2.71
CA ASN A 98 2.03 -13.49 3.31
C ASN A 98 2.17 -13.41 4.84
N ALA A 99 1.42 -12.51 5.49
CA ALA A 99 1.44 -12.33 6.93
C ALA A 99 0.80 -13.52 7.65
N THR A 100 1.46 -13.96 8.71
CA THR A 100 0.89 -14.87 9.70
C THR A 100 0.35 -14.03 10.86
N ILE A 101 -0.96 -14.10 11.11
CA ILE A 101 -1.57 -13.39 12.24
C ILE A 101 -1.14 -14.05 13.56
N ASP A 102 -0.37 -13.33 14.37
CA ASP A 102 0.13 -13.79 15.66
C ASP A 102 -0.88 -13.51 16.78
N SER A 103 -1.49 -12.33 16.78
CA SER A 103 -2.61 -11.94 17.64
C SER A 103 -3.55 -10.95 16.92
N ALA A 104 -4.81 -10.92 17.34
CA ALA A 104 -5.73 -9.86 16.95
C ALA A 104 -6.76 -9.64 18.07
N GLU A 105 -6.98 -8.38 18.46
CA GLU A 105 -7.91 -7.98 19.50
C GLU A 105 -8.76 -6.79 19.05
N LEU A 106 -10.08 -6.90 19.18
CA LEU A 106 -11.01 -5.78 19.03
C LEU A 106 -11.02 -4.98 20.33
N HIS A 107 -10.79 -3.68 20.26
CA HIS A 107 -10.84 -2.77 21.39
C HIS A 107 -11.95 -1.72 21.23
N LEU A 108 -12.70 -1.52 22.31
CA LEU A 108 -13.67 -0.44 22.45
C LEU A 108 -13.34 0.45 23.64
N ASN A 109 -13.46 1.76 23.44
CA ASN A 109 -13.45 2.71 24.55
C ASN A 109 -14.83 2.81 25.19
N ILE A 110 -14.98 2.24 26.38
CA ILE A 110 -16.20 2.30 27.18
C ILE A 110 -16.29 3.65 27.88
N ASN A 111 -17.26 4.49 27.47
CA ASN A 111 -17.41 5.85 27.98
C ASN A 111 -18.43 5.97 29.12
N ALA A 112 -19.28 4.96 29.33
CA ALA A 112 -20.22 4.91 30.44
C ALA A 112 -20.55 3.45 30.83
N ALA A 113 -20.72 3.22 32.14
CA ALA A 113 -21.10 1.93 32.68
C ALA A 113 -22.23 2.07 33.71
N GLY A 114 -23.33 1.34 33.50
CA GLY A 114 -24.48 1.26 34.40
C GLY A 114 -24.47 0.03 35.32
N GLY A 115 -23.49 -0.86 35.15
CA GLY A 115 -23.30 -2.08 35.94
C GLY A 115 -22.57 -3.16 35.12
N PRO A 116 -22.10 -4.25 35.76
CA PRO A 116 -21.44 -5.34 35.06
C PRO A 116 -22.34 -6.00 34.02
N VAL A 117 -21.82 -6.19 32.81
CA VAL A 117 -22.46 -6.91 31.71
C VAL A 117 -21.45 -7.80 31.01
N ASP A 118 -21.84 -9.03 30.72
CA ASP A 118 -21.06 -9.90 29.83
C ASP A 118 -21.34 -9.49 28.39
N VAL A 119 -20.27 -9.25 27.64
CA VAL A 119 -20.35 -8.85 26.23
C VAL A 119 -19.71 -9.94 25.39
N GLU A 120 -20.49 -10.47 24.46
CA GLU A 120 -20.11 -11.52 23.56
C GLU A 120 -19.76 -10.96 22.18
N LEU A 121 -18.65 -11.44 21.63
CA LEU A 121 -18.24 -11.19 20.24
C LEU A 121 -18.81 -12.28 19.31
N GLY A 122 -19.35 -11.84 18.18
CA GLY A 122 -19.81 -12.66 17.07
C GLY A 122 -19.33 -12.09 15.73
N ARG A 123 -19.77 -12.73 14.64
CA ARG A 123 -19.45 -12.32 13.26
C ARG A 123 -20.72 -12.06 12.45
N ALA A 124 -20.73 -10.99 11.65
CA ALA A 124 -21.79 -10.74 10.68
C ALA A 124 -21.71 -11.72 9.49
N ASP A 125 -22.84 -12.27 9.06
CA ASP A 125 -22.93 -13.28 7.99
C ASP A 125 -23.23 -12.69 6.60
N GLY A 126 -23.32 -11.37 6.48
CA GLY A 126 -23.54 -10.69 5.21
C GLY A 126 -23.16 -9.22 5.29
N ALA A 127 -23.02 -8.60 4.11
CA ALA A 127 -22.73 -7.18 3.98
C ALA A 127 -23.85 -6.32 4.59
N TRP A 128 -23.47 -5.14 5.05
CA TRP A 128 -24.36 -4.13 5.61
C TRP A 128 -23.85 -2.73 5.25
N ASP A 129 -24.74 -1.75 5.33
CA ASP A 129 -24.47 -0.35 5.03
C ASP A 129 -24.75 0.46 6.28
N GLU A 130 -23.74 1.16 6.80
CA GLU A 130 -23.78 1.91 8.05
C GLU A 130 -24.96 2.89 8.10
N LEU A 131 -25.20 3.62 7.01
CA LEU A 131 -26.19 4.70 6.95
C LEU A 131 -27.64 4.20 6.97
N SER A 132 -27.86 2.94 6.61
CA SER A 132 -29.19 2.35 6.49
C SER A 132 -29.45 1.19 7.45
N LEU A 133 -28.41 0.67 8.13
CA LEU A 133 -28.53 -0.47 9.03
C LEU A 133 -29.50 -0.16 10.18
N ASN A 134 -30.44 -1.08 10.39
CA ASN A 134 -31.41 -1.08 11.48
C ASN A 134 -31.73 -2.54 11.87
N TRP A 135 -32.53 -2.73 12.90
CA TRP A 135 -32.82 -4.09 13.40
C TRP A 135 -33.50 -4.98 12.35
N ASN A 136 -34.33 -4.42 11.49
CA ASN A 136 -35.12 -5.19 10.52
C ASN A 136 -34.33 -5.62 9.29
N ASN A 137 -33.31 -4.84 8.88
CA ASN A 137 -32.50 -5.13 7.69
C ASN A 137 -31.10 -5.67 8.00
N LYS A 138 -30.71 -5.80 9.28
CA LYS A 138 -29.40 -6.35 9.66
C LYS A 138 -29.18 -7.78 9.12
N PRO A 139 -27.94 -8.14 8.77
CA PRO A 139 -27.61 -9.49 8.36
C PRO A 139 -27.73 -10.49 9.51
N GLY A 140 -27.66 -11.78 9.17
CA GLY A 140 -27.48 -12.84 10.18
C GLY A 140 -26.19 -12.63 10.97
N VAL A 141 -26.14 -13.20 12.18
CA VAL A 141 -24.96 -13.14 13.04
C VAL A 141 -24.68 -14.53 13.61
N THR A 142 -23.44 -14.97 13.46
CA THR A 142 -22.93 -16.19 14.09
C THR A 142 -22.26 -15.81 15.42
N TRP A 143 -22.85 -16.31 16.51
CA TRP A 143 -22.38 -16.12 17.89
C TRP A 143 -21.51 -17.30 18.37
N GLY A 144 -21.01 -17.24 19.61
CA GLY A 144 -20.12 -18.26 20.19
C GLY A 144 -18.64 -17.85 20.21
N GLY A 145 -18.34 -16.56 20.01
CA GLY A 145 -17.00 -16.03 20.19
C GLY A 145 -16.68 -15.69 21.66
N PRO A 146 -15.57 -14.98 21.90
CA PRO A 146 -15.13 -14.62 23.25
C PRO A 146 -16.12 -13.74 24.00
N VAL A 147 -16.18 -13.93 25.32
CA VAL A 147 -17.02 -13.17 26.24
C VAL A 147 -16.16 -12.47 27.26
N THR A 148 -16.37 -11.17 27.44
CA THR A 148 -15.67 -10.35 28.44
C THR A 148 -16.70 -9.66 29.33
N THR A 149 -16.53 -9.76 30.65
CA THR A 149 -17.35 -9.00 31.61
C THR A 149 -16.84 -7.55 31.67
N VAL A 150 -17.70 -6.62 31.29
CA VAL A 150 -17.42 -5.18 31.32
C VAL A 150 -18.12 -4.54 32.51
N ALA A 151 -17.36 -3.93 33.42
CA ALA A 151 -17.90 -3.39 34.67
C ALA A 151 -17.59 -1.91 34.92
N ALA A 152 -16.72 -1.29 34.10
CA ALA A 152 -16.28 0.08 34.29
C ALA A 152 -15.98 0.75 32.93
N VAL A 153 -15.75 2.06 32.98
CA VAL A 153 -15.26 2.85 31.84
C VAL A 153 -13.79 2.55 31.55
N GLY A 154 -13.37 2.75 30.30
CA GLY A 154 -11.99 2.51 29.82
C GLY A 154 -11.94 1.62 28.59
N ASP A 155 -10.72 1.35 28.13
CA ASP A 155 -10.45 0.47 27.01
C ASP A 155 -10.68 -1.01 27.37
N VAL A 156 -11.42 -1.72 26.54
CA VAL A 156 -11.76 -3.14 26.75
C VAL A 156 -11.56 -3.92 25.47
N GLY A 157 -10.89 -5.06 25.58
CA GLY A 157 -10.52 -5.93 24.46
C GLY A 157 -11.30 -7.25 24.38
N TRP A 158 -11.51 -7.74 23.16
CA TRP A 158 -11.96 -9.09 22.85
C TRP A 158 -11.02 -9.75 21.83
N PRO A 159 -10.52 -10.97 22.09
CA PRO A 159 -9.68 -11.66 21.11
C PRO A 159 -10.48 -11.99 19.84
N ALA A 160 -9.90 -11.68 18.69
CA ALA A 160 -10.53 -11.86 17.38
C ALA A 160 -9.66 -12.69 16.41
N LYS A 161 -8.48 -13.17 16.85
CA LYS A 161 -7.51 -13.89 16.01
C LYS A 161 -8.12 -14.91 15.04
N PRO A 162 -8.98 -15.87 15.45
CA PRO A 162 -9.48 -16.88 14.52
C PRO A 162 -10.27 -16.30 13.34
N LEU A 163 -11.03 -15.23 13.57
CA LEU A 163 -11.80 -14.56 12.52
C LEU A 163 -10.88 -13.75 11.61
N VAL A 164 -9.96 -12.99 12.20
CA VAL A 164 -9.00 -12.16 11.45
C VAL A 164 -8.08 -13.01 10.58
N SER A 165 -7.59 -14.16 11.08
CA SER A 165 -6.81 -15.11 10.27
C SER A 165 -7.63 -15.65 9.09
N ALA A 166 -8.89 -16.06 9.33
CA ALA A 166 -9.73 -16.60 8.26
C ALA A 166 -10.06 -15.54 7.18
N TRP A 167 -10.25 -14.29 7.58
CA TRP A 167 -10.44 -13.16 6.67
C TRP A 167 -9.18 -12.88 5.85
N HIS A 168 -8.02 -12.83 6.50
CA HIS A 168 -6.74 -12.56 5.85
C HIS A 168 -6.36 -13.64 4.84
N GLU A 169 -6.57 -14.91 5.20
CA GLU A 169 -6.32 -16.08 4.34
C GLU A 169 -7.38 -16.24 3.22
N GLY A 170 -8.43 -15.40 3.21
CA GLY A 170 -9.51 -15.48 2.23
C GLY A 170 -10.38 -16.74 2.35
N THR A 171 -10.28 -17.49 3.46
CA THR A 171 -11.13 -18.67 3.72
C THR A 171 -12.53 -18.28 4.19
N MET A 172 -12.72 -17.01 4.57
CA MET A 172 -13.99 -16.45 4.99
C MET A 172 -14.10 -14.98 4.56
N PRO A 173 -15.26 -14.51 4.05
CA PRO A 173 -15.48 -13.09 3.80
C PRO A 173 -15.45 -12.26 5.08
N ASN A 174 -14.87 -11.06 5.01
CA ASN A 174 -14.90 -10.06 6.09
C ASN A 174 -16.14 -9.17 5.98
N TYR A 175 -17.17 -9.46 6.79
CA TYR A 175 -18.35 -8.61 6.96
C TYR A 175 -18.37 -7.87 8.31
N GLY A 176 -17.27 -7.92 9.06
CA GLY A 176 -17.17 -7.27 10.37
C GLY A 176 -17.56 -8.14 11.57
N LEU A 177 -17.26 -7.59 12.73
CA LEU A 177 -17.51 -8.13 14.07
C LEU A 177 -18.84 -7.60 14.60
N VAL A 178 -19.48 -8.35 15.48
CA VAL A 178 -20.72 -7.94 16.15
C VAL A 178 -20.60 -8.14 17.65
N LEU A 179 -21.00 -7.15 18.44
CA LEU A 179 -21.03 -7.24 19.90
C LEU A 179 -22.46 -7.12 20.44
N ARG A 180 -22.75 -7.92 21.47
CA ARG A 180 -24.01 -7.83 22.25
C ARG A 180 -23.76 -8.03 23.74
N GLY A 181 -24.61 -7.44 24.57
CA GLY A 181 -24.71 -7.83 25.98
C GLY A 181 -25.48 -9.14 26.12
N THR A 182 -25.01 -10.04 26.99
CA THR A 182 -25.62 -11.36 27.25
C THR A 182 -26.02 -11.58 28.71
N SER A 183 -25.76 -10.61 29.58
CA SER A 183 -26.15 -10.66 31.00
C SER A 183 -26.54 -9.28 31.54
N GLY A 184 -26.73 -9.18 32.86
CA GLY A 184 -26.89 -7.89 33.53
C GLY A 184 -28.33 -7.43 33.80
N ASN A 185 -29.36 -8.05 33.20
CA ASN A 185 -30.79 -7.78 33.43
C ASN A 185 -31.11 -6.29 33.69
N GLY A 186 -30.82 -5.42 32.72
CA GLY A 186 -30.95 -3.96 32.84
C GLY A 186 -29.65 -3.19 33.14
N ALA A 187 -28.55 -3.89 33.44
CA ALA A 187 -27.20 -3.34 33.36
C ALA A 187 -26.73 -3.26 31.90
N GLY A 188 -25.79 -2.38 31.65
CA GLY A 188 -25.23 -2.16 30.32
C GLY A 188 -24.09 -1.17 30.35
N VAL A 189 -23.32 -1.19 29.29
CA VAL A 189 -22.26 -0.23 29.03
C VAL A 189 -22.48 0.42 27.67
N ARG A 190 -21.79 1.55 27.48
CA ARG A 190 -21.84 2.33 26.26
C ARG A 190 -20.41 2.60 25.81
N ALA A 191 -20.12 2.31 24.55
CA ALA A 191 -18.85 2.63 23.91
C ALA A 191 -19.01 3.83 22.97
N ASP A 192 -17.90 4.50 22.70
CA ASP A 192 -17.82 5.49 21.63
C ASP A 192 -18.04 4.83 20.25
N SER A 193 -18.62 5.60 19.32
CA SER A 193 -18.64 5.27 17.88
C SER A 193 -17.53 6.01 17.16
N LYS A 194 -17.25 5.64 15.90
CA LYS A 194 -16.26 6.31 15.05
C LYS A 194 -16.57 7.80 14.81
N GLU A 195 -17.83 8.23 14.85
CA GLU A 195 -18.22 9.61 14.57
C GLU A 195 -18.05 10.56 15.75
N TRP A 196 -18.11 10.07 16.99
CA TRP A 196 -18.35 10.93 18.16
C TRP A 196 -17.37 10.73 19.33
N GLY A 197 -16.43 9.81 19.25
CA GLY A 197 -15.45 9.60 20.31
C GLY A 197 -14.20 8.84 19.85
N VAL A 198 -13.64 8.02 20.73
CA VAL A 198 -12.52 7.14 20.38
C VAL A 198 -13.07 5.97 19.55
N ALA A 199 -12.81 6.00 18.24
CA ALA A 199 -13.28 4.97 17.32
C ALA A 199 -12.89 3.55 17.78
N PRO A 200 -13.75 2.54 17.54
CA PRO A 200 -13.36 1.15 17.69
C PRO A 200 -12.08 0.85 16.92
N LYS A 201 -11.18 0.06 17.52
CA LYS A 201 -9.93 -0.33 16.86
C LYS A 201 -9.68 -1.83 16.89
N LEU A 202 -9.06 -2.34 15.85
CA LEU A 202 -8.58 -3.72 15.76
C LEU A 202 -7.05 -3.68 15.83
N VAL A 203 -6.50 -4.21 16.93
CA VAL A 203 -5.05 -4.29 17.15
C VAL A 203 -4.59 -5.66 16.67
N ILE A 204 -3.70 -5.69 15.67
CA ILE A 204 -3.23 -6.93 15.04
C ILE A 204 -1.72 -6.96 15.15
N THR A 205 -1.18 -8.05 15.72
CA THR A 205 0.23 -8.38 15.60
C THR A 205 0.36 -9.51 14.58
N TYR A 206 1.24 -9.34 13.60
CA TYR A 206 1.51 -10.33 12.58
C TYR A 206 3.01 -10.47 12.34
N SER A 207 3.39 -11.60 11.75
CA SER A 207 4.75 -11.84 11.30
C SER A 207 4.81 -12.14 9.82
N THR A 208 5.82 -11.60 9.14
CA THR A 208 6.15 -11.97 7.75
C THR A 208 7.40 -12.85 7.72
N PRO A 209 7.48 -13.83 6.80
CA PRO A 209 8.67 -14.66 6.67
C PRO A 209 9.87 -13.83 6.19
N ALA A 210 11.07 -14.22 6.62
CA ALA A 210 12.30 -13.67 6.04
C ALA A 210 12.37 -13.93 4.54
N GLN A 211 12.95 -13.00 3.80
CA GLN A 211 13.14 -13.15 2.35
C GLN A 211 14.53 -12.72 1.94
N GLU A 212 15.15 -13.54 1.09
CA GLU A 212 16.50 -13.30 0.59
C GLU A 212 16.48 -12.83 -0.87
N GLY A 213 17.32 -11.84 -1.18
CA GLY A 213 17.58 -11.40 -2.55
C GLY A 213 16.81 -10.14 -2.97
N PRO A 214 16.85 -9.79 -4.27
CA PRO A 214 16.15 -8.63 -4.80
C PRO A 214 14.65 -8.72 -4.56
N ARG A 215 14.04 -7.58 -4.24
CA ARG A 215 12.60 -7.47 -3.98
C ARG A 215 11.95 -6.55 -4.98
N PRO A 216 11.89 -7.00 -6.24
CA PRO A 216 11.34 -6.16 -7.26
C PRO A 216 9.88 -5.83 -6.96
N ASP A 217 9.42 -4.66 -7.37
CA ASP A 217 8.12 -4.13 -6.98
C ASP A 217 7.59 -3.19 -8.07
N LEU A 218 6.28 -3.16 -8.26
CA LEU A 218 5.54 -2.25 -9.12
C LEU A 218 4.23 -1.85 -8.41
N GLY A 219 3.48 -0.94 -9.01
CA GLY A 219 2.15 -0.60 -8.49
C GLY A 219 1.11 -1.69 -8.81
N ASP A 220 -0.09 -1.54 -8.26
CA ASP A 220 -1.22 -2.44 -8.47
C ASP A 220 -2.52 -1.74 -8.90
N ALA A 221 -2.42 -0.50 -9.35
CA ALA A 221 -3.53 0.25 -9.95
C ALA A 221 -4.04 -0.41 -11.25
N PRO A 222 -5.35 -0.31 -11.55
CA PRO A 222 -5.97 -0.88 -12.74
C PRO A 222 -5.32 -0.45 -14.07
N ASP A 223 -4.86 -1.43 -14.84
CA ASP A 223 -4.26 -1.19 -16.16
C ASP A 223 -4.87 -2.09 -17.24
N SER A 224 -5.57 -1.48 -18.20
CA SER A 224 -6.20 -2.17 -19.34
C SER A 224 -5.26 -2.36 -20.53
N THR A 225 -3.98 -1.96 -20.43
CA THR A 225 -2.93 -2.22 -21.45
C THR A 225 -2.22 -3.56 -21.28
N ASN A 226 -2.78 -4.43 -20.43
CA ASN A 226 -2.24 -5.72 -20.04
C ASN A 226 -2.15 -6.79 -21.14
N HIS A 227 -1.38 -7.83 -20.84
CA HIS A 227 -1.08 -8.96 -21.70
C HIS A 227 -2.25 -9.93 -21.88
N HIS A 228 -3.26 -9.87 -21.02
CA HIS A 228 -4.44 -10.73 -21.10
C HIS A 228 -5.49 -10.19 -22.07
N SER A 229 -5.30 -8.97 -22.60
CA SER A 229 -6.31 -8.25 -23.39
C SER A 229 -7.64 -8.14 -22.64
N GLN A 230 -7.56 -7.99 -21.31
CA GLN A 230 -8.72 -7.88 -20.43
C GLN A 230 -8.94 -6.43 -20.03
N ASN A 231 -10.20 -6.06 -19.81
CA ASN A 231 -10.48 -4.80 -19.13
C ASN A 231 -10.05 -4.92 -17.66
N ASN A 232 -9.42 -3.86 -17.16
CA ASN A 232 -9.19 -3.65 -15.74
C ASN A 232 -9.87 -2.34 -15.34
N THR A 233 -10.99 -2.42 -14.64
CA THR A 233 -11.91 -1.31 -14.42
C THR A 233 -11.48 -0.48 -13.22
N ALA A 234 -11.15 0.80 -13.43
CA ALA A 234 -10.82 1.74 -12.36
C ALA A 234 -12.04 2.11 -11.51
N TYR A 235 -13.17 2.41 -12.17
CA TYR A 235 -14.40 2.82 -11.49
C TYR A 235 -15.62 2.06 -12.02
N PRO A 236 -16.05 0.98 -11.33
CA PRO A 236 -17.14 0.13 -11.79
C PRO A 236 -18.48 0.87 -11.96
N GLY A 237 -18.76 1.87 -11.12
CA GLY A 237 -20.01 2.63 -11.17
C GLY A 237 -20.22 3.44 -12.46
N SER A 238 -19.13 3.90 -13.09
CA SER A 238 -19.16 4.60 -14.38
C SER A 238 -18.75 3.72 -15.56
N GLY A 239 -18.17 2.54 -15.30
CA GLY A 239 -17.54 1.70 -16.32
C GLY A 239 -16.21 2.28 -16.85
N THR A 240 -15.58 3.17 -16.08
CA THR A 240 -14.30 3.77 -16.45
C THR A 240 -13.20 2.70 -16.38
N LEU A 241 -12.51 2.49 -17.50
CA LEU A 241 -11.37 1.57 -17.57
C LEU A 241 -10.12 2.24 -17.01
N GLY A 242 -9.29 1.48 -16.30
CA GLY A 242 -8.00 1.94 -15.85
C GLY A 242 -6.99 1.99 -16.99
N GLN A 243 -6.25 3.09 -17.04
CA GLN A 243 -5.09 3.35 -17.90
C GLN A 243 -3.90 3.82 -17.04
N PHE A 244 -3.88 3.44 -15.76
CA PHE A 244 -2.76 3.71 -14.88
C PHE A 244 -1.55 2.87 -15.34
N PRO A 245 -0.37 3.46 -15.60
CA PRO A 245 0.78 2.67 -16.03
C PRO A 245 1.22 1.72 -14.91
N THR A 246 0.84 0.44 -14.99
CA THR A 246 1.12 -0.55 -13.94
C THR A 246 1.88 -1.73 -14.52
N VAL A 247 1.51 -2.18 -15.72
CA VAL A 247 2.25 -3.21 -16.46
C VAL A 247 3.59 -2.66 -16.92
N TRP A 248 4.69 -3.34 -16.60
CA TRP A 248 6.04 -2.90 -16.95
C TRP A 248 6.48 -3.40 -18.33
N GLU A 249 6.27 -4.68 -18.64
CA GLU A 249 6.63 -5.25 -19.95
C GLU A 249 5.64 -4.81 -21.03
N VAL A 250 5.74 -3.56 -21.46
CA VAL A 250 4.88 -2.99 -22.52
C VAL A 250 5.63 -2.76 -23.84
N PRO A 251 4.94 -2.75 -24.99
CA PRO A 251 5.52 -2.35 -26.26
C PRO A 251 6.10 -0.93 -26.24
N ALA A 252 7.16 -0.71 -27.03
CA ALA A 252 7.78 0.60 -27.16
C ALA A 252 6.78 1.70 -27.53
N GLY A 253 6.81 2.80 -26.77
CA GLY A 253 5.92 3.95 -26.96
C GLY A 253 4.68 3.94 -26.06
N GLN A 254 4.44 2.85 -25.32
CA GLN A 254 3.45 2.82 -24.24
C GLN A 254 4.08 3.26 -22.91
N ALA A 255 3.25 3.67 -21.95
CA ALA A 255 3.69 3.97 -20.60
C ALA A 255 3.93 2.65 -19.85
N ALA A 256 5.11 2.47 -19.27
CA ALA A 256 5.44 1.29 -18.48
C ALA A 256 5.23 1.59 -17.00
N GLY A 257 4.86 0.57 -16.23
CA GLY A 257 4.78 0.63 -14.78
C GLY A 257 6.12 0.97 -14.11
N PRO A 258 6.09 1.63 -12.94
CA PRO A 258 7.26 1.98 -12.14
C PRO A 258 7.88 0.76 -11.47
N ARG A 259 8.66 0.01 -12.25
CA ARG A 259 9.40 -1.14 -11.71
C ARG A 259 10.59 -0.70 -10.87
N HIS A 260 10.66 -1.20 -9.64
CA HIS A 260 11.80 -1.13 -8.73
C HIS A 260 12.52 -2.47 -8.67
N ARG A 261 13.86 -2.46 -8.53
CA ARG A 261 14.67 -3.69 -8.42
C ARG A 261 14.93 -4.12 -6.98
N ASN A 262 15.13 -3.14 -6.09
CA ASN A 262 15.43 -3.30 -4.65
C ASN A 262 16.44 -4.40 -4.32
N ALA A 263 17.60 -4.35 -4.97
CA ALA A 263 18.67 -5.31 -4.70
C ALA A 263 19.37 -5.09 -3.36
N THR A 264 19.24 -3.91 -2.73
CA THR A 264 19.85 -3.57 -1.43
C THR A 264 18.89 -2.91 -0.43
N LEU A 265 17.61 -2.72 -0.80
CA LEU A 265 16.58 -2.14 0.07
C LEU A 265 16.99 -0.78 0.69
N GLU A 266 17.46 0.13 -0.18
CA GLU A 266 17.91 1.46 0.24
C GLU A 266 16.79 2.33 0.81
N GLY A 267 15.55 2.08 0.40
CA GLY A 267 14.34 2.68 0.92
C GLY A 267 13.11 2.07 0.26
N TRP A 268 12.03 1.98 1.01
CA TRP A 268 10.70 1.52 0.56
C TRP A 268 9.62 2.20 1.41
N LEU A 269 8.38 2.17 0.97
CA LEU A 269 7.22 2.75 1.64
C LEU A 269 6.74 1.79 2.74
N GLY A 270 6.26 2.33 3.86
CA GLY A 270 5.62 1.50 4.86
C GLY A 270 6.55 0.52 5.59
N ASP A 271 6.04 -0.64 6.00
CA ASP A 271 6.74 -1.66 6.80
C ASP A 271 6.99 -2.96 6.01
N TYR A 272 6.36 -3.14 4.86
CA TYR A 272 6.44 -4.32 4.02
C TYR A 272 6.65 -3.95 2.55
N ILE A 273 7.11 -4.92 1.76
CA ILE A 273 7.17 -4.83 0.29
C ILE A 273 6.66 -6.16 -0.25
N SER A 274 5.72 -6.11 -1.18
CA SER A 274 5.12 -7.26 -1.89
C SER A 274 5.91 -7.53 -3.17
N PRO A 275 6.95 -8.39 -3.16
CA PRO A 275 7.84 -8.48 -4.28
C PRO A 275 7.19 -9.22 -5.45
N GLU A 276 7.28 -8.60 -6.61
CA GLU A 276 6.69 -9.07 -7.86
C GLU A 276 7.56 -8.72 -9.07
N THR A 277 7.47 -9.58 -10.09
CA THR A 277 8.29 -9.40 -11.30
C THR A 277 7.58 -8.63 -12.39
N GLU A 278 6.24 -8.64 -12.38
CA GLU A 278 5.37 -8.01 -13.36
C GLU A 278 3.95 -7.94 -12.79
N ALA A 279 3.22 -6.87 -13.08
CA ALA A 279 1.94 -6.61 -12.46
C ALA A 279 0.82 -7.57 -12.90
N ASP A 280 0.91 -8.18 -14.10
CA ASP A 280 -0.14 -9.04 -14.67
C ASP A 280 0.33 -10.45 -15.07
N GLN A 281 1.63 -10.75 -14.98
CA GLN A 281 2.22 -12.03 -15.38
C GLN A 281 3.04 -12.69 -14.28
N GLY A 282 3.13 -14.03 -14.36
CA GLY A 282 3.93 -14.83 -13.44
C GLY A 282 3.27 -15.04 -12.08
N PRO A 283 3.94 -15.73 -11.16
CA PRO A 283 3.55 -15.79 -9.75
C PRO A 283 4.25 -14.69 -8.96
N ASP A 284 3.49 -13.93 -8.18
CA ASP A 284 4.05 -13.05 -7.17
C ASP A 284 4.24 -13.80 -5.86
N LEU A 285 4.91 -13.13 -4.91
CA LEU A 285 5.25 -13.74 -3.63
C LEU A 285 4.02 -14.23 -2.86
N ASP A 286 2.93 -13.47 -2.91
CA ASP A 286 1.67 -13.79 -2.26
C ASP A 286 0.76 -14.71 -3.10
N GLY A 287 1.19 -15.01 -4.33
CA GLY A 287 0.57 -15.95 -5.25
C GLY A 287 -0.48 -15.34 -6.18
N ALA A 288 -0.85 -14.07 -6.04
CA ALA A 288 -1.74 -13.37 -6.97
C ALA A 288 -0.96 -12.26 -7.67
N ASN A 289 -1.27 -12.02 -8.95
CA ASN A 289 -0.73 -10.82 -9.58
C ASN A 289 -1.36 -9.57 -9.00
N ASN A 290 -0.59 -8.48 -8.91
CA ASN A 290 -1.05 -7.13 -8.56
C ASN A 290 -2.34 -6.75 -9.28
N ILE A 291 -2.45 -7.13 -10.55
CA ILE A 291 -3.68 -7.00 -11.31
C ILE A 291 -4.12 -8.29 -11.99
N LEU A 292 -5.42 -8.34 -12.28
CA LEU A 292 -6.10 -9.29 -13.14
C LEU A 292 -6.11 -10.74 -12.67
N ARG A 293 -5.61 -11.09 -11.47
CA ARG A 293 -5.76 -12.43 -10.88
C ARG A 293 -6.71 -12.43 -9.69
N GLY A 294 -7.89 -13.01 -9.91
CA GLY A 294 -8.91 -13.19 -8.87
C GLY A 294 -8.64 -14.39 -7.97
N ALA A 295 -9.59 -14.67 -7.07
CA ALA A 295 -9.53 -15.81 -6.16
C ALA A 295 -9.32 -17.13 -6.92
N GLY A 296 -8.29 -17.89 -6.53
CA GLY A 296 -7.91 -19.15 -7.19
C GLY A 296 -7.05 -18.98 -8.45
N GLY A 297 -6.52 -17.77 -8.73
CA GLY A 297 -5.57 -17.51 -9.81
C GLY A 297 -6.18 -17.34 -11.20
N ALA A 298 -7.52 -17.31 -11.30
CA ALA A 298 -8.22 -17.08 -12.56
C ALA A 298 -8.07 -15.62 -13.01
N VAL A 299 -7.93 -15.41 -14.32
CA VAL A 299 -7.90 -14.06 -14.89
C VAL A 299 -9.29 -13.41 -14.75
N GLY A 300 -9.35 -12.21 -14.18
CA GLY A 300 -10.59 -11.47 -13.97
C GLY A 300 -10.35 -9.98 -13.83
N ASP A 301 -11.41 -9.18 -13.86
CA ASP A 301 -11.37 -7.73 -13.68
C ASP A 301 -11.19 -7.39 -12.18
N VAL A 302 -9.94 -7.43 -11.73
CA VAL A 302 -9.53 -7.16 -10.34
C VAL A 302 -8.18 -6.43 -10.32
N ALA A 303 -7.99 -5.57 -9.32
CA ALA A 303 -6.75 -4.83 -9.01
C ALA A 303 -6.62 -4.71 -7.48
N ASP A 304 -5.67 -3.93 -6.96
CA ASP A 304 -5.49 -3.72 -5.49
C ASP A 304 -5.18 -5.05 -4.79
N LYS A 305 -4.12 -5.77 -5.19
CA LYS A 305 -3.88 -7.17 -4.79
C LYS A 305 -2.57 -7.43 -4.07
N ASP A 306 -1.64 -6.50 -4.04
CA ASP A 306 -0.31 -6.77 -3.48
C ASP A 306 -0.29 -6.72 -1.93
N ARG A 307 -1.31 -6.04 -1.35
CA ARG A 307 -1.52 -5.84 0.09
C ARG A 307 -0.32 -5.21 0.79
N GLY A 308 0.53 -4.54 0.03
CA GLY A 308 1.74 -3.85 0.47
C GLY A 308 1.51 -2.38 0.80
N ASP A 309 0.30 -1.85 0.62
CA ASP A 309 0.01 -0.44 0.82
C ASP A 309 0.02 0.01 2.29
N ASP A 310 1.16 0.02 2.96
CA ASP A 310 1.28 0.40 4.37
C ASP A 310 2.11 1.67 4.64
N GLY A 311 2.54 2.34 3.57
CA GLY A 311 3.24 3.61 3.54
C GLY A 311 2.37 4.81 3.89
N TRP A 312 1.15 4.91 3.36
CA TRP A 312 0.25 6.04 3.68
C TRP A 312 -0.45 5.85 5.03
N ARG A 313 -0.07 6.66 6.03
CA ARG A 313 -0.47 6.48 7.44
C ARG A 313 -1.76 7.18 7.82
N ASN A 314 -2.09 8.30 7.18
CA ASN A 314 -3.28 9.09 7.49
C ASN A 314 -4.36 8.99 6.40
N ARG A 315 -4.80 7.77 6.09
CA ARG A 315 -5.80 7.42 5.05
C ARG A 315 -7.16 8.11 5.17
N THR A 316 -7.44 8.75 6.31
CA THR A 316 -8.68 9.51 6.54
C THR A 316 -8.61 10.95 6.03
N VAL A 317 -7.48 11.40 5.47
CA VAL A 317 -7.33 12.74 4.90
C VAL A 317 -8.33 12.94 3.77
N LYS A 318 -9.00 14.09 3.78
CA LYS A 318 -9.92 14.51 2.71
C LYS A 318 -9.22 15.49 1.80
N PHE A 319 -9.22 15.18 0.51
CA PHE A 319 -8.70 16.09 -0.53
C PHE A 319 -9.81 17.01 -1.02
N PHE A 320 -9.69 18.30 -0.76
CA PHE A 320 -10.61 19.30 -1.32
C PHE A 320 -10.02 19.91 -2.58
N ASP A 321 -10.88 20.18 -3.56
CA ASP A 321 -10.48 20.83 -4.80
C ASP A 321 -9.77 22.16 -4.53
N CYS A 322 -8.65 22.36 -5.21
CA CYS A 322 -7.81 23.55 -5.08
C CYS A 322 -7.32 23.86 -3.66
N GLN A 323 -7.18 22.83 -2.82
CA GLN A 323 -6.56 22.93 -1.51
C GLN A 323 -5.34 22.03 -1.41
N ARG A 324 -4.44 22.37 -0.48
CA ARG A 324 -3.32 21.51 -0.11
C ARG A 324 -3.74 20.64 1.08
N ALA A 325 -3.22 19.42 1.13
CA ALA A 325 -3.34 18.52 2.25
C ALA A 325 -1.94 18.14 2.77
N THR A 326 -1.90 17.51 3.94
CA THR A 326 -0.68 16.93 4.51
C THR A 326 -0.84 15.43 4.59
N LEU A 327 0.09 14.71 3.97
CA LEU A 327 0.17 13.25 3.98
C LEU A 327 1.20 12.82 5.00
N ASP A 328 0.86 11.83 5.83
CA ASP A 328 1.81 11.16 6.72
C ASP A 328 2.28 9.90 6.01
N ILE A 329 3.56 9.87 5.61
CA ILE A 329 4.12 8.83 4.76
C ILE A 329 5.26 8.14 5.50
N ARG A 330 5.10 6.85 5.76
CA ARG A 330 6.14 6.02 6.34
C ARG A 330 7.14 5.62 5.27
N VAL A 331 8.41 5.80 5.58
CA VAL A 331 9.52 5.28 4.77
C VAL A 331 10.42 4.44 5.66
N SER A 332 10.76 3.26 5.17
CA SER A 332 11.66 2.31 5.82
C SER A 332 12.96 2.14 5.05
N LYS A 333 14.00 1.63 5.72
CA LYS A 333 15.24 1.22 5.06
C LYS A 333 15.96 0.08 5.79
N ASP A 334 16.78 -0.65 5.05
CA ASP A 334 17.59 -1.73 5.60
C ASP A 334 18.72 -1.19 6.50
N VAL A 335 19.24 -2.03 7.38
CA VAL A 335 20.38 -1.67 8.25
C VAL A 335 21.64 -1.32 7.45
N ALA A 336 21.82 -1.90 6.27
CA ALA A 336 22.96 -1.66 5.38
C ALA A 336 22.70 -0.58 4.33
N ALA A 337 21.52 0.06 4.32
CA ALA A 337 21.20 1.14 3.39
C ALA A 337 22.17 2.33 3.56
N THR A 338 22.61 2.87 2.43
CA THR A 338 23.64 3.92 2.34
C THR A 338 23.15 5.22 1.70
N ARG A 339 21.96 5.22 1.08
CA ARG A 339 21.40 6.44 0.49
C ARG A 339 21.05 7.48 1.55
N ASN A 340 21.34 8.74 1.22
CA ASN A 340 20.99 9.89 2.05
C ASN A 340 19.70 10.57 1.60
N PHE A 341 19.22 10.30 0.39
CA PHE A 341 17.97 10.84 -0.10
C PHE A 341 17.32 9.95 -1.18
N MET A 342 16.01 10.11 -1.32
CA MET A 342 15.17 9.53 -2.36
C MET A 342 14.07 10.54 -2.76
N TYR A 343 13.42 10.33 -3.90
CA TYR A 343 12.33 11.15 -4.39
C TYR A 343 11.00 10.45 -4.13
N LEU A 344 10.10 11.15 -3.47
CA LEU A 344 8.71 10.77 -3.31
C LEU A 344 7.86 11.52 -4.33
N ASN A 345 6.97 10.77 -4.98
CA ASN A 345 5.94 11.29 -5.85
C ASN A 345 4.59 10.72 -5.45
N VAL A 346 3.54 11.53 -5.58
CA VAL A 346 2.17 11.07 -5.31
C VAL A 346 1.23 11.57 -6.40
N TRP A 347 0.41 10.68 -6.94
CA TRP A 347 -0.66 10.99 -7.88
C TRP A 347 -2.04 10.73 -7.27
N PHE A 348 -3.06 11.42 -7.79
CA PHE A 348 -4.45 11.37 -7.34
C PHE A 348 -5.36 11.62 -8.57
N ASP A 349 -6.12 10.61 -8.98
CA ASP A 349 -7.04 10.69 -10.15
C ASP A 349 -8.31 11.42 -9.73
N GLY A 350 -8.29 12.74 -9.75
CA GLY A 350 -9.30 13.59 -9.12
C GLY A 350 -10.57 13.78 -9.94
N ASN A 351 -10.52 13.52 -11.24
CA ASN A 351 -11.69 13.53 -12.11
C ASN A 351 -12.32 12.15 -12.30
N ARG A 352 -11.64 11.08 -11.87
CA ARG A 352 -12.06 9.68 -11.92
C ARG A 352 -12.23 9.17 -13.36
N ASP A 353 -11.31 9.54 -14.23
CA ASP A 353 -11.32 9.12 -15.64
C ASP A 353 -10.37 7.96 -15.97
N GLY A 354 -9.64 7.47 -14.96
CA GLY A 354 -8.81 6.27 -15.07
C GLY A 354 -7.38 6.53 -15.49
N ASP A 355 -6.92 7.79 -15.46
CA ASP A 355 -5.51 8.15 -15.52
C ASP A 355 -5.13 9.24 -14.50
N TRP A 356 -3.87 9.69 -14.47
CA TRP A 356 -3.38 10.71 -13.53
C TRP A 356 -2.82 11.97 -14.20
N GLN A 357 -3.12 12.14 -15.49
CA GLN A 357 -2.44 13.11 -16.35
C GLN A 357 -3.25 14.39 -16.55
N ASP A 358 -3.95 14.86 -15.51
CA ASP A 358 -4.71 16.10 -15.58
C ASP A 358 -4.26 17.25 -14.68
N LEU A 359 -4.75 18.43 -15.07
CA LEU A 359 -4.70 19.67 -14.33
C LEU A 359 -6.06 20.36 -14.35
N SER A 360 -6.35 21.11 -13.29
CA SER A 360 -7.45 22.06 -13.24
C SER A 360 -6.97 23.49 -12.97
N GLN A 361 -7.84 24.47 -13.16
CA GLN A 361 -7.53 25.87 -12.85
C GLN A 361 -8.11 26.27 -11.49
N CYS A 362 -7.22 26.50 -10.53
CA CYS A 362 -7.58 27.11 -9.26
C CYS A 362 -7.68 28.62 -9.39
N GLN A 363 -8.79 29.17 -8.91
CA GLN A 363 -9.05 30.60 -8.93
C GLN A 363 -8.12 31.32 -7.94
N ALA A 364 -7.85 32.60 -8.22
CA ALA A 364 -7.13 33.46 -7.28
C ALA A 364 -7.97 33.68 -6.01
N SER A 365 -7.31 33.79 -4.87
CA SER A 365 -7.88 34.27 -3.61
C SER A 365 -7.23 35.60 -3.21
N ASP A 366 -7.67 36.16 -2.08
CA ASP A 366 -7.04 37.36 -1.50
C ASP A 366 -5.56 37.11 -1.11
N ASP A 367 -5.18 35.85 -0.84
CA ASP A 367 -3.85 35.47 -0.35
C ASP A 367 -2.95 34.82 -1.42
N GLU A 368 -3.52 34.25 -2.49
CA GLU A 368 -2.77 33.51 -3.52
C GLU A 368 -3.28 33.81 -4.94
N PRO A 369 -2.38 33.92 -5.95
CA PRO A 369 -2.79 34.06 -7.34
C PRO A 369 -3.45 32.79 -7.87
N ALA A 370 -4.11 32.91 -9.02
CA ALA A 370 -4.60 31.75 -9.77
C ALA A 370 -3.43 30.83 -10.11
N GLN A 371 -3.63 29.52 -9.94
CA GLN A 371 -2.61 28.50 -10.12
C GLN A 371 -3.25 27.20 -10.58
N ALA A 372 -2.46 26.22 -11.01
CA ALA A 372 -3.00 24.90 -11.34
C ALA A 372 -3.34 24.10 -10.06
N GLY A 373 -4.40 23.31 -10.17
CA GLY A 373 -4.64 22.11 -9.37
C GLY A 373 -4.08 20.91 -10.14
N TYR A 374 -3.48 19.95 -9.43
CA TYR A 374 -2.74 18.84 -10.03
C TYR A 374 -3.33 17.50 -9.59
N GLU A 375 -3.22 16.51 -10.47
CA GLU A 375 -3.30 15.10 -10.08
C GLU A 375 -1.95 14.57 -9.61
N TRP A 376 -0.83 15.07 -10.16
CA TRP A 376 0.51 14.87 -9.57
C TRP A 376 0.69 15.79 -8.34
N ILE A 377 0.15 15.36 -7.21
CA ILE A 377 -0.02 16.17 -5.99
C ILE A 377 1.24 16.25 -5.13
N VAL A 378 2.19 15.32 -5.22
CA VAL A 378 3.52 15.44 -4.61
C VAL A 378 4.56 15.24 -5.70
N GLN A 379 5.40 16.25 -5.92
CA GLN A 379 6.22 16.36 -7.13
C GLN A 379 7.71 16.35 -6.79
N ASN A 380 8.35 15.20 -7.01
CA ASN A 380 9.78 14.97 -6.77
C ASN A 380 10.22 15.48 -5.39
N TYR A 381 9.42 15.20 -4.36
CA TYR A 381 9.71 15.63 -3.01
C TYR A 381 10.91 14.87 -2.47
N ILE A 382 11.90 15.56 -1.93
CA ILE A 382 13.12 14.93 -1.43
C ILE A 382 12.86 14.41 -0.02
N ILE A 383 12.90 13.09 0.13
CA ILE A 383 12.93 12.42 1.43
C ILE A 383 14.36 12.39 1.94
N ASP A 384 14.58 12.90 3.14
CA ASP A 384 15.87 12.81 3.84
C ASP A 384 16.00 11.43 4.49
N MET A 385 16.66 10.51 3.79
CA MET A 385 16.87 9.14 4.26
C MET A 385 17.80 9.07 5.48
N THR A 386 18.48 10.15 5.85
CA THR A 386 19.30 10.19 7.07
C THR A 386 18.44 10.30 8.34
N ALA A 387 17.20 10.78 8.22
CA ALA A 387 16.23 10.81 9.31
C ALA A 387 15.65 9.42 9.63
N VAL A 388 15.63 8.51 8.65
CA VAL A 388 15.20 7.13 8.84
C VAL A 388 16.27 6.37 9.63
N PRO A 389 15.94 5.70 10.75
CA PRO A 389 16.90 4.84 11.45
C PRO A 389 17.37 3.68 10.58
N ALA A 390 18.62 3.23 10.74
CA ALA A 390 19.11 2.04 10.03
C ALA A 390 18.32 0.80 10.48
N GLY A 391 17.69 0.09 9.53
CA GLY A 391 16.83 -1.06 9.83
C GLY A 391 15.49 -0.68 10.49
N GLY A 392 15.04 0.57 10.32
CA GLY A 392 13.79 1.06 10.88
C GLY A 392 13.03 1.96 9.92
N SER A 393 11.99 2.61 10.45
CA SER A 393 11.06 3.45 9.71
C SER A 393 10.94 4.86 10.31
N TYR A 394 10.49 5.81 9.50
CA TYR A 394 10.17 7.18 9.92
C TYR A 394 8.97 7.72 9.14
N ASP A 395 8.06 8.40 9.85
CA ASP A 395 6.86 8.98 9.25
C ASP A 395 7.11 10.46 8.90
N PHE A 396 7.06 10.78 7.61
CA PHE A 396 7.25 12.13 7.07
C PHE A 396 5.91 12.82 6.84
N ALA A 397 5.77 14.03 7.35
CA ALA A 397 4.65 14.91 7.00
C ALA A 397 4.96 15.66 5.69
N VAL A 398 4.28 15.28 4.61
CA VAL A 398 4.52 15.79 3.25
C VAL A 398 3.31 16.62 2.79
N ASN A 399 3.55 17.88 2.45
CA ASN A 399 2.50 18.75 1.91
C ASN A 399 2.32 18.54 0.41
N THR A 400 1.07 18.45 -0.02
CA THR A 400 0.73 18.38 -1.43
C THR A 400 0.82 19.74 -2.11
N GLN A 401 0.87 19.74 -3.44
CA GLN A 401 0.40 20.85 -4.27
C GLN A 401 -1.11 21.03 -4.13
N LYS A 402 -1.67 22.08 -4.76
CA LYS A 402 -3.13 22.18 -4.83
C LYS A 402 -3.66 20.98 -5.61
N VAL A 403 -4.59 20.26 -5.01
CA VAL A 403 -5.16 19.05 -5.60
C VAL A 403 -6.24 19.44 -6.59
N PHE A 404 -6.25 18.82 -7.76
CA PHE A 404 -7.43 18.79 -8.61
C PHE A 404 -8.37 17.71 -8.07
N ASN A 405 -9.57 18.07 -7.63
CA ASN A 405 -10.58 17.09 -7.22
C ASN A 405 -11.97 17.49 -7.72
N GLY A 406 -12.34 17.00 -8.91
CA GLY A 406 -13.66 17.24 -9.49
C GLY A 406 -14.79 16.46 -8.80
N THR A 407 -14.46 15.49 -7.95
CA THR A 407 -15.43 14.52 -7.38
C THR A 407 -15.19 14.24 -5.89
N PRO A 408 -15.22 15.25 -5.00
CA PRO A 408 -14.68 15.17 -3.62
C PRO A 408 -15.39 14.22 -2.64
N ASN A 409 -16.49 13.58 -3.04
CA ASN A 409 -17.24 12.63 -2.20
C ASN A 409 -17.17 11.20 -2.75
N ALA A 410 -16.29 10.94 -3.72
CA ALA A 410 -16.06 9.62 -4.30
C ALA A 410 -14.66 9.12 -3.92
N PRO A 411 -14.40 7.80 -3.98
CA PRO A 411 -13.05 7.26 -3.88
C PRO A 411 -12.26 7.49 -5.17
N HIS A 412 -10.95 7.63 -5.05
CA HIS A 412 -10.03 8.00 -6.12
C HIS A 412 -8.79 7.13 -6.06
N TRP A 413 -8.31 6.67 -7.21
CA TRP A 413 -7.02 5.99 -7.29
C TRP A 413 -5.88 6.97 -7.03
N MET A 414 -4.96 6.56 -6.17
CA MET A 414 -3.73 7.28 -5.86
C MET A 414 -2.53 6.36 -6.04
N ARG A 415 -1.39 6.95 -6.40
CA ARG A 415 -0.09 6.27 -6.44
C ARG A 415 0.89 6.97 -5.53
N PHE A 416 1.61 6.23 -4.71
CA PHE A 416 2.77 6.68 -3.96
C PHE A 416 4.00 6.00 -4.54
N MET A 417 4.98 6.76 -5.01
CA MET A 417 6.20 6.21 -5.60
C MET A 417 7.44 6.82 -4.96
N LEU A 418 8.23 5.98 -4.31
CA LEU A 418 9.55 6.32 -3.81
C LEU A 418 10.60 5.82 -4.82
N SER A 419 11.58 6.63 -5.20
CA SER A 419 12.61 6.21 -6.17
C SER A 419 13.93 6.94 -5.96
N GLU A 420 15.02 6.40 -6.52
CA GLU A 420 16.32 7.03 -6.42
C GLU A 420 16.55 8.22 -7.36
N GLU A 421 15.62 8.42 -8.29
CA GLU A 421 15.63 9.47 -9.30
C GLU A 421 14.25 10.14 -9.40
N PRO A 422 14.13 11.34 -10.01
CA PRO A 422 12.84 11.96 -10.26
C PRO A 422 11.87 11.06 -11.04
N ALA A 423 10.57 11.33 -10.92
CA ALA A 423 9.53 10.63 -11.66
C ALA A 423 9.78 10.70 -13.18
N THR A 424 9.64 9.55 -13.85
CA THR A 424 9.78 9.49 -15.31
C THR A 424 8.72 10.36 -15.95
N GLN A 425 9.14 11.26 -16.83
CA GLN A 425 8.25 12.20 -17.51
C GLN A 425 7.81 11.63 -18.86
N PRO A 426 6.56 11.86 -19.29
CA PRO A 426 6.14 11.55 -20.65
C PRO A 426 7.00 12.26 -21.69
N ALA A 427 7.09 11.66 -22.89
CA ALA A 427 7.73 12.31 -24.02
C ALA A 427 6.98 13.60 -24.41
N GLU A 428 7.69 14.52 -25.08
CA GLU A 428 7.11 15.73 -25.69
C GLU A 428 6.39 16.70 -24.72
N GLY A 429 6.63 16.57 -23.41
CA GLY A 429 6.06 17.48 -22.41
C GLY A 429 4.61 17.18 -22.03
N GLY A 430 4.15 15.93 -22.21
CA GLY A 430 2.90 15.46 -21.65
C GLY A 430 2.84 15.58 -20.12
N LEU A 431 1.63 15.54 -19.55
CA LEU A 431 1.42 15.65 -18.12
C LEU A 431 1.83 14.36 -17.38
N PRO A 432 2.48 14.44 -16.21
CA PRO A 432 3.03 13.27 -15.52
C PRO A 432 1.93 12.29 -15.11
N ASP A 433 2.07 11.03 -15.51
CA ASP A 433 1.05 9.98 -15.44
C ASP A 433 1.45 8.82 -14.52
N GLY A 434 2.41 9.01 -13.62
CA GLY A 434 2.86 7.96 -12.70
C GLY A 434 3.70 6.84 -13.33
N ARG A 435 4.13 6.97 -14.59
CA ARG A 435 4.92 5.93 -15.28
C ARG A 435 6.33 5.75 -14.70
N GLY A 436 6.87 4.56 -14.96
CA GLY A 436 8.25 4.18 -14.72
C GLY A 436 9.19 4.32 -15.92
N PRO A 437 10.48 4.03 -15.70
CA PRO A 437 11.44 3.84 -16.78
C PRO A 437 11.03 2.66 -17.66
N HIS A 438 10.94 2.89 -18.97
CA HIS A 438 10.49 1.87 -19.92
C HIS A 438 11.52 0.73 -20.04
N PRO A 439 11.10 -0.55 -20.18
CA PRO A 439 12.02 -1.70 -20.26
C PRO A 439 13.02 -1.64 -21.43
N THR A 440 12.68 -0.89 -22.49
CA THR A 440 13.56 -0.67 -23.64
C THR A 440 14.42 0.60 -23.55
N SER A 441 14.27 1.39 -22.49
CA SER A 441 15.09 2.58 -22.26
C SER A 441 16.43 2.22 -21.61
N THR A 442 17.37 3.17 -21.57
CA THR A 442 18.71 2.94 -20.99
C THR A 442 18.64 2.55 -19.51
N GLN A 443 17.73 3.19 -18.78
CA GLN A 443 17.41 2.88 -17.40
C GLN A 443 16.11 2.08 -17.43
N GLN A 444 16.20 0.76 -17.42
CA GLN A 444 15.06 -0.11 -17.69
C GLN A 444 14.05 -0.19 -16.53
N PHE A 445 14.46 0.27 -15.35
CA PHE A 445 13.76 0.22 -14.07
C PHE A 445 14.48 1.14 -13.07
N TYR A 446 13.80 1.49 -11.98
CA TYR A 446 14.41 2.08 -10.80
C TYR A 446 15.24 1.04 -10.03
N GLN A 447 16.41 1.43 -9.53
CA GLN A 447 17.24 0.54 -8.72
C GLN A 447 16.67 0.33 -7.32
N PHE A 448 16.02 1.36 -6.76
CA PHE A 448 15.58 1.40 -5.37
C PHE A 448 14.19 2.04 -5.25
N GLY A 449 13.49 1.76 -4.16
CA GLY A 449 12.19 2.36 -3.87
C GLY A 449 11.04 1.38 -4.01
N GLU A 450 9.83 1.89 -4.10
CA GLU A 450 8.59 1.09 -4.12
C GLU A 450 7.48 1.94 -4.70
N THR A 451 6.46 1.27 -5.22
CA THR A 451 5.20 1.88 -5.64
C THR A 451 4.04 1.23 -4.90
N GLU A 452 3.25 2.03 -4.18
CA GLU A 452 1.97 1.62 -3.59
C GLU A 452 0.84 2.31 -4.35
N ASP A 453 -0.24 1.60 -4.67
CA ASP A 453 -1.45 2.18 -5.28
C ASP A 453 -2.67 1.94 -4.37
N VAL A 454 -3.49 2.96 -4.17
CA VAL A 454 -4.60 2.89 -3.20
C VAL A 454 -5.87 3.53 -3.75
N ILE A 455 -7.03 3.08 -3.28
CA ILE A 455 -8.35 3.64 -3.62
C ILE A 455 -9.23 3.96 -2.40
#